data_AF-A0A2S2PLJ2-F1
#
_entry.id   AF-A0A2S2PLJ2-F1
#
_cell.length_a   1.000
_cell.length_b   1.000
_cell.length_c   1.000
_cell.angle_alpha   90.00
_cell.angle_beta   90.00
_cell.angle_gamma   90.00
#
_symmetry.space_group_name_H-M   'P 1'
#
loop_
_entity.id
_entity.type
_entity.pdbx_description
1 polymer ?
#
loop_
_entity_poly.entity_id
_entity_poly.type
_entity_poly.pdbx_seq_one_letter_code
_entity_poly.pdbx_strand_id
1 'polypeptide(L)'
;TMASKRTKQRRIKEELDSIVGFDNFNTNKVVQLRPDDIMEIDNNTEKTLNFKIIPENYAQKLLSDKLQLTPDHTLSQVSENIFPIPNNPTNVLDEFKNNLIKWVTDFNICRNALDGLLKVLRKVPVLSQLPKDSRTILQTRTMNETECLTIVKPGQYHHFGLRNAIQNHFKINSTSNIDIIKVVIGIDGLPIAKSSSSQLWPILGYIRPNHNSVFPIGIYWGHQKPHDSNDYLEQFVSEAKLLLTNGININGSIIKVIIDGFSLDSPAKSFVLKIKGHAGFDSCTRCLEEGEYLRNRTCFPLTNSHLVKRTHNDYVTRKYEEHHTGNIISILSDLPNIDIVNTFGLDYMHLVCLGIMKKLIHLWLDKGPCEFARKPRSLNELARFKATEFRQILLYTGQIIFKGCIKDECYKH
;
A
#
# COMPACT_ATOMS: atom_id res chain seq x y z
N THR A 1 10.62 -8.72 20.15
CA THR A 1 11.85 -8.85 19.32
C THR A 1 13.04 -8.41 20.16
N MET A 2 13.92 -9.33 20.54
CA MET A 2 15.15 -8.98 21.28
C MET A 2 16.16 -8.37 20.31
N ALA A 3 16.58 -7.13 20.56
CA ALA A 3 17.74 -6.56 19.88
C ALA A 3 19.00 -7.38 20.25
N SER A 4 19.91 -7.59 19.30
CA SER A 4 21.20 -8.23 19.57
C SER A 4 21.91 -7.55 20.75
N LYS A 5 22.57 -8.33 21.63
CA LYS A 5 23.31 -7.83 22.80
C LYS A 5 24.29 -6.72 22.41
N ARG A 6 24.88 -6.82 21.22
CA ARG A 6 25.80 -5.84 20.63
C ARG A 6 25.09 -4.56 20.17
N THR A 7 23.91 -4.67 19.55
CA THR A 7 23.04 -3.52 19.22
C THR A 7 22.68 -2.73 20.47
N LYS A 8 22.37 -3.43 21.57
CA LYS A 8 22.06 -2.81 22.86
C LYS A 8 23.30 -2.10 23.44
N GLN A 9 24.46 -2.73 23.39
CA GLN A 9 25.72 -2.13 23.85
C GLN A 9 26.14 -0.88 23.07
N ARG A 10 25.95 -0.84 21.74
CA ARG A 10 26.26 0.34 20.92
C ARG A 10 25.36 1.53 21.26
N ARG A 11 24.05 1.30 21.41
CA ARG A 11 23.10 2.35 21.83
C ARG A 11 23.47 2.94 23.19
N ILE A 12 23.80 2.07 24.15
CA ILE A 12 24.24 2.51 25.49
C ILE A 12 25.54 3.33 25.39
N LYS A 13 26.50 2.90 24.57
CA LYS A 13 27.76 3.63 24.38
C LYS A 13 27.52 5.03 23.79
N GLU A 14 26.70 5.17 22.75
CA GLU A 14 26.43 6.48 22.15
C GLU A 14 25.57 7.38 23.05
N GLU A 15 24.67 6.82 23.86
CA GLU A 15 23.99 7.57 24.92
C GLU A 15 24.98 8.11 25.94
N LEU A 16 25.96 7.31 26.38
CA LEU A 16 27.03 7.75 27.27
C LEU A 16 27.91 8.83 26.62
N ASP A 17 28.34 8.64 25.37
CA ASP A 17 29.16 9.60 24.64
C ASP A 17 28.41 10.95 24.43
N SER A 18 27.08 10.91 24.27
CA SER A 18 26.25 12.13 24.18
C SER A 18 26.11 12.92 25.48
N ILE A 19 26.25 12.25 26.64
CA ILE A 19 26.25 12.88 27.96
C ILE A 19 27.59 13.59 28.20
N VAL A 20 28.69 13.00 27.74
CA VAL A 20 30.05 13.54 27.93
C VAL A 20 30.35 14.74 27.01
N GLY A 21 29.65 14.88 25.87
CA GLY A 21 29.87 15.95 24.89
C GLY A 21 29.34 17.35 25.27
N PHE A 22 28.66 17.52 26.41
CA PHE A 22 28.04 18.80 26.79
C PHE A 22 28.94 19.75 27.60
N ASP A 23 30.09 19.30 28.11
CA ASP A 23 30.93 20.10 29.02
C ASP A 23 32.00 20.98 28.34
N ASN A 24 32.10 20.99 27.00
CA ASN A 24 33.20 21.66 26.29
C ASN A 24 32.77 22.75 25.28
N PHE A 25 31.95 23.71 25.69
CA PHE A 25 31.84 25.00 24.99
C PHE A 25 31.83 26.18 25.97
N ASN A 26 33.01 26.70 26.29
CA ASN A 26 33.18 28.01 26.91
C ASN A 26 33.89 28.97 25.95
N THR A 27 33.16 30.05 25.65
CA THR A 27 33.59 31.44 25.40
C THR A 27 34.80 31.72 24.49
N ASN A 28 34.52 32.28 23.31
CA ASN A 28 34.96 33.64 22.91
C ASN A 28 34.71 33.90 21.42
N LYS A 29 33.81 34.84 21.12
CA LYS A 29 34.05 35.93 20.13
C LYS A 29 32.85 36.87 20.06
N VAL A 30 33.10 38.08 20.56
CA VAL A 30 32.27 39.28 20.46
C VAL A 30 32.32 39.81 19.03
N VAL A 31 31.18 40.18 18.45
CA VAL A 31 31.11 41.15 17.34
C VAL A 31 29.98 42.14 17.63
N GLN A 32 30.37 43.42 17.68
CA GLN A 32 29.56 44.60 17.97
C GLN A 32 28.54 44.90 16.85
N LEU A 33 27.35 45.33 17.27
CA LEU A 33 26.37 46.04 16.44
C LEU A 33 26.68 47.55 16.44
N ARG A 34 26.35 48.24 15.34
CA ARG A 34 26.02 49.68 15.38
C ARG A 34 24.65 49.93 14.72
N PRO A 35 23.91 50.97 15.18
CA PRO A 35 22.49 51.17 14.93
C PRO A 35 22.23 52.36 13.98
N ASP A 36 20.96 52.74 13.88
CA ASP A 36 20.40 53.98 13.31
C ASP A 36 19.91 53.81 11.84
N ASP A 37 18.68 54.14 11.45
CA ASP A 37 17.82 55.25 11.85
C ASP A 37 16.31 54.91 11.89
N ILE A 38 15.61 55.67 12.73
CA ILE A 38 14.17 55.74 12.99
C ILE A 38 13.55 56.77 12.04
N MET A 39 12.36 56.50 11.47
CA MET A 39 11.39 57.57 11.18
C MET A 39 9.94 57.11 11.39
N GLU A 40 9.22 58.03 12.01
CA GLU A 40 7.92 57.99 12.65
C GLU A 40 6.71 58.13 11.71
N ILE A 41 5.64 57.41 12.08
CA ILE A 41 4.24 57.87 12.27
C ILE A 41 3.58 58.63 11.09
N ASP A 42 2.49 58.11 10.51
CA ASP A 42 1.15 58.59 10.93
C ASP A 42 -0.03 57.73 10.45
N ASN A 43 -1.08 57.85 11.25
CA ASN A 43 -2.38 57.21 11.23
C ASN A 43 -3.22 57.64 10.03
N ASN A 44 -4.01 56.72 9.46
CA ASN A 44 -5.48 56.87 9.42
C ASN A 44 -6.24 55.74 8.67
N THR A 45 -7.28 55.27 9.38
CA THR A 45 -8.59 54.77 8.95
C THR A 45 -8.73 53.54 8.02
N GLU A 46 -9.20 52.47 8.67
CA GLU A 46 -10.46 51.75 8.40
C GLU A 46 -10.91 51.57 6.93
N LYS A 47 -10.94 50.30 6.47
CA LYS A 47 -12.19 49.63 6.11
C LYS A 47 -12.03 48.14 5.83
N THR A 48 -12.87 47.39 6.52
CA THR A 48 -13.28 46.00 6.41
C THR A 48 -13.50 45.54 4.97
N LEU A 49 -12.98 44.37 4.58
CA LEU A 49 -13.56 43.56 3.51
C LEU A 49 -13.52 42.06 3.86
N ASN A 50 -14.74 41.55 4.01
CA ASN A 50 -15.19 40.19 4.21
C ASN A 50 -14.56 39.17 3.23
N PHE A 51 -14.18 38.01 3.76
CA PHE A 51 -13.95 36.80 2.98
C PHE A 51 -15.25 36.40 2.26
N LYS A 52 -15.21 36.31 0.92
CA LYS A 52 -16.24 35.62 0.14
C LYS A 52 -16.00 34.12 0.19
N ILE A 53 -16.86 33.45 0.93
CA ILE A 53 -17.11 32.01 0.90
C ILE A 53 -17.63 31.65 -0.51
N ILE A 54 -17.03 30.66 -1.16
CA ILE A 54 -17.45 30.17 -2.48
C ILE A 54 -18.71 29.29 -2.28
N PRO A 55 -19.83 29.54 -2.98
CA PRO A 55 -21.09 28.82 -2.78
C PRO A 55 -21.11 27.41 -3.39
N GLU A 56 -21.89 26.52 -2.76
CA GLU A 56 -22.16 25.11 -3.08
C GLU A 56 -22.67 24.81 -4.50
N ASN A 57 -22.96 25.82 -5.33
CA ASN A 57 -23.59 25.65 -6.65
C ASN A 57 -22.64 25.23 -7.78
N TYR A 58 -21.33 25.10 -7.54
CA TYR A 58 -20.41 24.60 -8.57
C TYR A 58 -20.31 23.07 -8.57
N ALA A 59 -20.62 22.41 -7.44
CA ALA A 59 -20.60 20.95 -7.31
C ALA A 59 -21.81 20.28 -7.98
N GLN A 60 -22.96 20.94 -8.01
CA GLN A 60 -24.18 20.41 -8.63
C GLN A 60 -24.14 20.43 -10.17
N LYS A 61 -23.31 21.28 -10.79
CA LYS A 61 -23.23 21.41 -12.25
C LYS A 61 -22.44 20.30 -12.94
N LEU A 62 -21.54 19.60 -12.21
CA LEU A 62 -20.81 18.44 -12.73
C LEU A 62 -21.59 17.13 -12.66
N LEU A 63 -22.65 17.08 -11.85
CA LEU A 63 -23.51 15.90 -11.68
C LEU A 63 -24.73 15.90 -12.62
N SER A 64 -25.06 17.04 -13.24
CA SER A 64 -26.23 17.20 -14.12
C SER A 64 -26.00 16.82 -15.59
N ASP A 65 -24.76 16.62 -16.04
CA ASP A 65 -24.45 16.40 -17.47
C ASP A 65 -24.60 14.94 -17.96
N LYS A 66 -25.13 14.02 -17.15
CA LYS A 66 -25.34 12.61 -17.55
C LYS A 66 -26.76 12.06 -17.42
N LEU A 67 -27.76 12.88 -17.09
CA LEU A 67 -29.16 12.44 -17.03
C LEU A 67 -30.06 13.50 -17.65
N GLN A 68 -30.25 13.43 -18.96
CA GLN A 68 -31.40 14.03 -19.62
C GLN A 68 -32.25 12.91 -20.24
N LEU A 69 -33.23 12.46 -19.46
CA LEU A 69 -34.41 11.78 -19.98
C LEU A 69 -35.41 12.87 -20.33
N THR A 70 -35.71 13.03 -21.62
CA THR A 70 -36.85 13.83 -22.08
C THR A 70 -38.14 13.03 -21.90
N PRO A 71 -39.20 13.59 -21.29
CA PRO A 71 -40.49 12.95 -21.16
C PRO A 71 -41.36 13.32 -22.36
N ASP A 72 -41.40 12.46 -23.36
CA ASP A 72 -42.55 12.26 -24.26
C ASP A 72 -42.13 11.31 -25.37
N HIS A 73 -42.56 10.06 -25.26
CA HIS A 73 -43.09 9.29 -26.39
C HIS A 73 -43.89 8.13 -25.83
N THR A 74 -45.18 8.21 -26.12
CA THR A 74 -46.22 7.18 -26.01
C THR A 74 -45.71 5.76 -26.23
N LEU A 75 -46.17 4.86 -25.35
CA LEU A 75 -46.24 3.43 -25.60
C LEU A 75 -47.01 3.17 -26.90
N SER A 76 -46.28 2.99 -27.99
CA SER A 76 -46.82 2.35 -29.18
C SER A 76 -45.68 1.76 -29.99
N GLN A 77 -45.69 0.43 -30.07
CA GLN A 77 -44.95 -0.41 -31.02
C GLN A 77 -43.44 -0.58 -30.76
N VAL A 78 -43.11 -1.50 -29.84
CA VAL A 78 -41.96 -2.38 -30.06
C VAL A 78 -42.50 -3.80 -30.11
N SER A 79 -42.34 -4.39 -31.28
CA SER A 79 -42.82 -5.69 -31.72
C SER A 79 -42.46 -6.82 -30.75
N GLU A 80 -43.43 -7.70 -30.53
CA GLU A 80 -43.25 -9.04 -30.02
C GLU A 80 -42.13 -9.77 -30.78
N ASN A 81 -40.93 -9.80 -30.20
CA ASN A 81 -39.97 -10.86 -30.50
C ASN A 81 -40.23 -11.98 -29.49
N ILE A 82 -41.29 -12.74 -29.76
CA ILE A 82 -41.49 -14.06 -29.17
C ILE A 82 -40.32 -14.91 -29.66
N PHE A 83 -39.33 -15.15 -28.80
CA PHE A 83 -38.29 -16.13 -29.06
C PHE A 83 -38.95 -17.50 -29.27
N PRO A 84 -38.55 -18.28 -30.30
CA PRO A 84 -39.12 -19.60 -30.52
C PRO A 84 -38.85 -20.46 -29.30
N ILE A 85 -39.91 -20.97 -28.66
CA ILE A 85 -39.83 -21.89 -27.54
C ILE A 85 -39.08 -23.13 -28.02
N PRO A 86 -37.86 -23.42 -27.51
CA PRO A 86 -37.21 -24.68 -27.80
C PRO A 86 -37.99 -25.77 -27.06
N ASN A 87 -38.50 -26.75 -27.80
CA ASN A 87 -39.14 -27.94 -27.25
C ASN A 87 -38.10 -28.84 -26.55
N ASN A 88 -37.65 -28.42 -25.37
CA ASN A 88 -36.99 -29.29 -24.40
C ASN A 88 -37.38 -28.84 -22.99
N PRO A 89 -37.90 -29.73 -22.12
CA PRO A 89 -38.38 -29.38 -20.79
C PRO A 89 -37.21 -29.23 -19.81
N THR A 90 -36.23 -28.38 -20.13
CA THR A 90 -35.12 -28.02 -19.25
C THR A 90 -35.36 -26.61 -18.72
N ASN A 91 -36.38 -26.54 -17.86
CA ASN A 91 -36.59 -25.60 -16.75
C ASN A 91 -36.29 -24.10 -16.99
N VAL A 92 -37.27 -23.36 -17.49
CA VAL A 92 -37.31 -21.87 -17.55
C VAL A 92 -36.82 -21.21 -16.24
N LEU A 93 -37.07 -21.85 -15.10
CA LEU A 93 -36.60 -21.39 -13.80
C LEU A 93 -35.07 -21.40 -13.67
N ASP A 94 -34.40 -22.40 -14.24
CA ASP A 94 -32.94 -22.52 -14.18
C ASP A 94 -32.25 -21.54 -15.13
N GLU A 95 -32.86 -21.26 -16.28
CA GLU A 95 -32.41 -20.17 -17.16
C GLU A 95 -32.56 -18.80 -16.48
N PHE A 96 -33.69 -18.55 -15.82
CA PHE A 96 -33.88 -17.34 -15.02
C PHE A 96 -32.86 -17.22 -13.88
N LYS A 97 -32.58 -18.32 -13.15
CA LYS A 97 -31.55 -18.33 -12.10
C LYS A 97 -30.18 -17.96 -12.67
N ASN A 98 -29.78 -18.55 -13.80
CA ASN A 98 -28.48 -18.28 -14.42
C ASN A 98 -28.35 -16.81 -14.86
N ASN A 99 -29.40 -16.25 -15.46
CA ASN A 99 -29.44 -14.84 -15.85
C ASN A 99 -29.40 -13.91 -14.63
N LEU A 100 -30.09 -14.27 -13.54
CA LEU A 100 -30.06 -13.50 -12.30
C LEU A 100 -28.67 -13.53 -11.64
N ILE A 101 -27.99 -14.69 -11.63
CA ILE A 101 -26.61 -14.81 -11.12
C ILE A 101 -25.67 -13.94 -11.95
N LYS A 102 -25.75 -14.01 -13.27
CA LYS A 102 -24.95 -13.20 -14.18
C LYS A 102 -25.14 -11.70 -13.93
N TRP A 103 -26.39 -11.25 -13.81
CA TRP A 103 -26.68 -9.85 -13.48
C TRP A 103 -26.09 -9.42 -12.13
N VAL A 104 -26.21 -10.24 -11.09
CA VAL A 104 -25.61 -9.94 -9.78
C VAL A 104 -24.10 -9.77 -9.88
N THR A 105 -23.43 -10.64 -10.63
CA THR A 105 -21.98 -10.62 -10.82
C THR A 105 -21.53 -9.42 -11.66
N ASP A 106 -22.18 -9.16 -12.79
CA ASP A 106 -21.81 -8.10 -13.73
C ASP A 106 -21.98 -6.70 -13.10
N PHE A 107 -22.99 -6.51 -12.25
CA PHE A 107 -23.29 -5.24 -11.61
C PHE A 107 -22.80 -5.14 -10.15
N ASN A 108 -22.05 -6.14 -9.66
CA ASN A 108 -21.51 -6.20 -8.30
C ASN A 108 -22.56 -5.89 -7.21
N ILE A 109 -23.76 -6.50 -7.34
CA ILE A 109 -24.90 -6.23 -6.46
C ILE A 109 -24.61 -6.74 -5.05
N CYS A 110 -24.86 -5.91 -4.04
CA CYS A 110 -24.67 -6.29 -2.64
C CYS A 110 -25.62 -7.43 -2.24
N ARG A 111 -25.13 -8.37 -1.41
CA ARG A 111 -25.87 -9.57 -0.98
C ARG A 111 -27.20 -9.25 -0.29
N ASN A 112 -27.25 -8.19 0.52
CA ASN A 112 -28.47 -7.73 1.17
C ASN A 112 -29.55 -7.26 0.18
N ALA A 113 -29.15 -6.61 -0.93
CA ALA A 113 -30.05 -6.19 -1.99
C ALA A 113 -30.59 -7.41 -2.75
N LEU A 114 -29.73 -8.40 -3.03
CA LEU A 114 -30.14 -9.67 -3.63
C LEU A 114 -31.10 -10.44 -2.71
N ASP A 115 -30.81 -10.54 -1.41
CA ASP A 115 -31.71 -11.17 -0.44
C ASP A 115 -33.09 -10.48 -0.40
N GLY A 116 -33.10 -9.15 -0.50
CA GLY A 116 -34.32 -8.34 -0.63
C GLY A 116 -35.11 -8.69 -1.89
N LEU A 117 -34.43 -8.73 -3.03
CA LEU A 117 -35.03 -9.07 -4.33
C LEU A 117 -35.56 -10.52 -4.35
N LEU A 118 -34.81 -11.48 -3.84
CA LEU A 118 -35.24 -12.89 -3.77
C LEU A 118 -36.53 -13.06 -2.95
N LYS A 119 -36.68 -12.32 -1.84
CA LYS A 119 -37.93 -12.33 -1.06
C LYS A 119 -39.13 -11.81 -1.86
N VAL A 120 -38.92 -10.85 -2.76
CA VAL A 120 -39.97 -10.33 -3.64
C VAL A 120 -40.28 -11.33 -4.74
N LEU A 121 -39.25 -11.85 -5.43
CA LEU A 121 -39.41 -12.79 -6.53
C LEU A 121 -40.14 -14.07 -6.10
N ARG A 122 -39.87 -14.58 -4.89
CA ARG A 122 -40.55 -15.76 -4.34
C ARG A 122 -42.06 -15.59 -4.10
N LYS A 123 -42.58 -14.36 -4.09
CA LYS A 123 -44.03 -14.13 -4.00
C LYS A 123 -44.76 -14.50 -5.30
N VAL A 124 -44.04 -14.58 -6.42
CA VAL A 124 -44.58 -15.02 -7.70
C VAL A 124 -44.62 -16.56 -7.71
N PRO A 125 -45.78 -17.21 -7.95
CA PRO A 125 -45.93 -18.66 -7.82
C PRO A 125 -44.89 -19.46 -8.62
N VAL A 126 -44.58 -19.02 -9.84
CA VAL A 126 -43.59 -19.63 -10.75
C VAL A 126 -42.15 -19.56 -10.22
N LEU A 127 -41.85 -18.55 -9.40
CA LEU A 127 -40.51 -18.27 -8.85
C LEU A 127 -40.40 -18.59 -7.36
N SER A 128 -41.44 -19.19 -6.77
CA SER A 128 -41.49 -19.55 -5.34
C SER A 128 -40.38 -20.52 -4.92
N GLN A 129 -39.88 -21.31 -5.88
CA GLN A 129 -38.79 -22.27 -5.76
C GLN A 129 -37.39 -21.62 -5.75
N LEU A 130 -37.27 -20.31 -5.97
CA LEU A 130 -35.98 -19.63 -5.85
C LEU A 130 -35.47 -19.66 -4.40
N PRO A 131 -34.15 -19.70 -4.18
CA PRO A 131 -33.58 -19.60 -2.85
C PRO A 131 -33.93 -18.26 -2.17
N LYS A 132 -34.04 -18.25 -0.84
CA LYS A 132 -34.27 -17.02 -0.07
C LYS A 132 -33.00 -16.20 0.13
N ASP A 133 -31.86 -16.87 0.05
CA ASP A 133 -30.56 -16.38 0.47
C ASP A 133 -29.64 -16.31 -0.76
N SER A 134 -29.01 -15.15 -0.93
CA SER A 134 -27.99 -14.85 -1.93
C SER A 134 -26.88 -15.90 -1.95
N ARG A 135 -26.51 -16.46 -0.80
CA ARG A 135 -25.48 -17.51 -0.71
C ARG A 135 -25.91 -18.79 -1.42
N THR A 136 -27.17 -19.17 -1.28
CA THR A 136 -27.72 -20.39 -1.87
C THR A 136 -27.90 -20.24 -3.38
N ILE A 137 -28.36 -19.08 -3.85
CA ILE A 137 -28.50 -18.87 -5.31
C ILE A 137 -27.16 -18.74 -6.01
N LEU A 138 -26.17 -18.11 -5.37
CA LEU A 138 -24.81 -18.00 -5.89
C LEU A 138 -23.99 -19.29 -5.67
N GLN A 139 -24.62 -20.39 -5.21
CA GLN A 139 -23.96 -21.67 -4.92
C GLN A 139 -22.67 -21.49 -4.10
N THR A 140 -22.72 -20.61 -3.10
CA THR A 140 -21.56 -20.39 -2.23
C THR A 140 -21.27 -21.70 -1.49
N ARG A 141 -20.08 -22.29 -1.68
CA ARG A 141 -19.66 -23.57 -1.07
C ARG A 141 -20.15 -23.69 0.37
N THR A 142 -20.89 -24.76 0.67
CA THR A 142 -21.29 -25.13 2.04
C THR A 142 -20.07 -25.67 2.82
N MET A 143 -19.97 -25.30 4.10
CA MET A 143 -18.81 -25.49 5.00
C MET A 143 -18.27 -26.92 5.18
N ASN A 144 -18.87 -27.93 4.55
CA ASN A 144 -18.43 -29.33 4.67
C ASN A 144 -17.33 -29.69 3.66
N GLU A 145 -17.06 -28.82 2.68
CA GLU A 145 -16.03 -28.99 1.64
C GLU A 145 -14.91 -27.94 1.76
N THR A 146 -14.55 -27.49 2.97
CA THR A 146 -13.31 -26.73 3.14
C THR A 146 -12.12 -27.68 2.93
N GLU A 147 -11.72 -27.79 1.66
CA GLU A 147 -10.45 -28.37 1.23
C GLU A 147 -9.32 -27.92 2.17
N CYS A 148 -8.68 -28.90 2.83
CA CYS A 148 -7.41 -28.85 3.54
C CYS A 148 -6.96 -27.48 4.08
N LEU A 149 -7.58 -27.00 5.18
CA LEU A 149 -6.94 -25.97 6.00
C LEU A 149 -5.73 -26.59 6.70
N THR A 150 -4.56 -26.05 6.42
CA THR A 150 -3.32 -26.40 7.12
C THR A 150 -3.11 -25.51 8.33
N ILE A 151 -2.57 -26.09 9.40
CA ILE A 151 -2.25 -25.34 10.61
C ILE A 151 -0.87 -24.71 10.42
N VAL A 152 -0.82 -23.38 10.38
CA VAL A 152 0.43 -22.61 10.41
C VAL A 152 0.40 -21.80 11.70
N LYS A 153 1.22 -22.15 12.70
CA LYS A 153 1.07 -21.56 14.04
C LYS A 153 1.24 -20.02 14.00
N PRO A 154 0.38 -19.26 14.70
CA PRO A 154 -0.73 -19.67 15.60
C PRO A 154 -2.12 -19.73 14.93
N GLY A 155 -2.18 -19.73 13.60
CA GLY A 155 -3.41 -19.62 12.83
C GLY A 155 -3.60 -20.75 11.83
N GLN A 156 -4.29 -20.44 10.74
CA GLN A 156 -4.69 -21.37 9.70
C GLN A 156 -4.29 -20.83 8.34
N TYR A 157 -3.94 -21.72 7.43
CA TYR A 157 -3.56 -21.38 6.06
C TYR A 157 -4.33 -22.25 5.08
N HIS A 158 -4.89 -21.58 4.06
CA HIS A 158 -5.49 -22.22 2.91
C HIS A 158 -4.65 -21.95 1.66
N HIS A 159 -4.39 -23.01 0.89
CA HIS A 159 -3.61 -22.93 -0.34
C HIS A 159 -4.53 -23.06 -1.55
N PHE A 160 -4.64 -22.01 -2.36
CA PHE A 160 -5.43 -22.01 -3.61
C PHE A 160 -4.66 -22.62 -4.79
N GLY A 161 -3.33 -22.56 -4.74
CA GLY A 161 -2.43 -23.07 -5.76
C GLY A 161 -2.11 -22.07 -6.87
N LEU A 162 -0.82 -21.84 -7.09
CA LEU A 162 -0.29 -21.05 -8.20
C LEU A 162 -0.64 -21.70 -9.55
N ARG A 163 -0.56 -23.03 -9.66
CA ARG A 163 -0.93 -23.76 -10.88
C ARG A 163 -2.37 -23.49 -11.27
N ASN A 164 -3.28 -23.64 -10.31
CA ASN A 164 -4.71 -23.42 -10.50
C ASN A 164 -4.98 -21.96 -10.88
N ALA A 165 -4.33 -21.01 -10.20
CA ALA A 165 -4.48 -19.59 -10.50
C ALA A 165 -4.01 -19.23 -11.93
N ILE A 166 -2.85 -19.76 -12.37
CA ILE A 166 -2.36 -19.57 -13.74
C ILE A 166 -3.34 -20.18 -14.76
N GLN A 167 -3.82 -21.40 -14.53
CA GLN A 167 -4.77 -22.05 -15.44
C GLN A 167 -6.07 -21.26 -15.57
N ASN A 168 -6.61 -20.77 -14.45
CA ASN A 168 -7.85 -19.99 -14.46
C ASN A 168 -7.64 -18.62 -15.13
N HIS A 169 -6.47 -18.00 -14.99
CA HIS A 169 -6.15 -16.78 -15.71
C HIS A 169 -6.24 -16.96 -17.23
N PHE A 170 -5.69 -18.05 -17.77
CA PHE A 170 -5.72 -18.32 -19.21
C PHE A 170 -7.04 -18.86 -19.76
N LYS A 171 -7.92 -19.40 -18.89
CA LYS A 171 -9.32 -19.67 -19.27
C LYS A 171 -10.09 -18.39 -19.56
N ILE A 172 -9.85 -17.34 -18.77
CA ILE A 172 -10.56 -16.05 -18.88
C ILE A 172 -9.91 -15.17 -19.95
N ASN A 173 -8.58 -15.07 -19.92
CA ASN A 173 -7.79 -14.26 -20.83
C ASN A 173 -7.15 -15.14 -21.90
N SER A 174 -7.98 -15.59 -22.85
CA SER A 174 -7.49 -16.35 -24.01
C SER A 174 -6.45 -15.53 -24.77
N THR A 175 -5.21 -15.99 -24.75
CA THR A 175 -4.08 -15.33 -25.41
C THR A 175 -3.37 -16.35 -26.27
N SER A 176 -3.16 -16.01 -27.55
CA SER A 176 -2.39 -16.81 -28.50
C SER A 176 -0.90 -16.43 -28.43
N ASN A 177 -0.01 -17.44 -28.49
CA ASN A 177 1.46 -17.33 -28.50
C ASN A 177 2.10 -16.71 -27.25
N ILE A 178 2.15 -17.48 -26.16
CA ILE A 178 2.93 -17.13 -24.97
C ILE A 178 4.11 -18.09 -24.84
N ASP A 179 5.33 -17.57 -24.97
CA ASP A 179 6.55 -18.35 -24.77
C ASP A 179 6.87 -18.52 -23.28
N ILE A 180 6.63 -17.48 -22.48
CA ILE A 180 6.99 -17.43 -21.06
C ILE A 180 5.91 -16.71 -20.25
N ILE A 181 5.47 -17.35 -19.18
CA ILE A 181 4.54 -16.79 -18.20
C ILE A 181 5.34 -16.11 -17.11
N LYS A 182 5.20 -14.78 -17.01
CA LYS A 182 5.87 -13.95 -16.01
C LYS A 182 4.93 -13.63 -14.86
N VAL A 183 5.17 -14.27 -13.72
CA VAL A 183 4.37 -14.08 -12.50
C VAL A 183 5.06 -13.08 -11.57
N VAL A 184 4.31 -12.14 -11.02
CA VAL A 184 4.77 -11.27 -9.94
C VAL A 184 4.00 -11.63 -8.68
N ILE A 185 4.71 -11.78 -7.57
CA ILE A 185 4.16 -12.23 -6.29
C ILE A 185 4.10 -11.07 -5.31
N GLY A 186 2.98 -10.92 -4.62
CA GLY A 186 2.78 -9.96 -3.53
C GLY A 186 2.42 -10.67 -2.23
N ILE A 187 2.93 -10.18 -1.11
CA ILE A 187 2.61 -10.65 0.23
C ILE A 187 2.48 -9.41 1.11
N ASP A 188 1.40 -9.34 1.87
CA ASP A 188 1.14 -8.22 2.77
C ASP A 188 0.40 -8.71 4.02
N GLY A 189 0.47 -7.94 5.11
CA GLY A 189 -0.30 -8.16 6.32
C GLY A 189 -1.50 -7.22 6.39
N LEU A 190 -2.71 -7.77 6.31
CA LEU A 190 -3.95 -7.01 6.26
C LEU A 190 -4.79 -7.20 7.53
N PRO A 191 -5.02 -6.16 8.35
CA PRO A 191 -5.94 -6.27 9.49
C PRO A 191 -7.38 -6.40 8.98
N ILE A 192 -8.13 -7.37 9.52
CA ILE A 192 -9.52 -7.65 9.09
C ILE A 192 -10.50 -6.74 9.83
N ALA A 193 -10.24 -6.46 11.11
CA ALA A 193 -11.08 -5.60 11.92
C ALA A 193 -10.22 -4.62 12.71
N LYS A 194 -10.75 -3.42 12.95
CA LYS A 194 -10.10 -2.42 13.80
C LYS A 194 -10.16 -2.76 15.29
N SER A 195 -11.14 -3.57 15.68
CA SER A 195 -11.45 -3.94 17.07
C SER A 195 -10.92 -5.31 17.49
N SER A 196 -10.37 -6.10 16.57
CA SER A 196 -9.75 -7.40 16.88
C SER A 196 -8.33 -7.44 16.36
N SER A 197 -7.49 -8.30 16.94
CA SER A 197 -6.14 -8.55 16.43
C SER A 197 -6.12 -9.46 15.20
N SER A 198 -7.27 -9.71 14.56
CA SER A 198 -7.39 -10.61 13.43
C SER A 198 -6.73 -10.03 12.18
N GLN A 199 -5.87 -10.82 11.56
CA GLN A 199 -5.03 -10.43 10.43
C GLN A 199 -5.04 -11.52 9.35
N LEU A 200 -5.06 -11.09 8.09
CA LEU A 200 -4.80 -11.94 6.93
C LEU A 200 -3.39 -11.69 6.42
N TRP A 201 -2.74 -12.76 5.98
CA TRP A 201 -1.49 -12.69 5.23
C TRP A 201 -1.67 -13.42 3.90
N PRO A 202 -2.22 -12.75 2.88
CA PRO A 202 -2.36 -13.34 1.55
C PRO A 202 -1.01 -13.40 0.82
N ILE A 203 -0.79 -14.51 0.12
CA ILE A 203 0.13 -14.62 -1.00
C ILE A 203 -0.71 -14.38 -2.25
N LEU A 204 -0.45 -13.27 -2.93
CA LEU A 204 -1.14 -12.84 -4.13
C LEU A 204 -0.20 -12.97 -5.33
N GLY A 205 -0.77 -13.14 -6.51
CA GLY A 205 -0.03 -13.12 -7.76
C GLY A 205 -0.79 -12.39 -8.85
N TYR A 206 -0.05 -11.89 -9.83
CA TYR A 206 -0.61 -11.52 -11.13
C TYR A 206 0.35 -11.94 -12.24
N ILE A 207 -0.17 -12.07 -13.45
CA ILE A 207 0.61 -12.40 -14.64
C ILE A 207 0.79 -11.13 -15.46
N ARG A 208 2.03 -10.80 -15.83
CA ARG A 208 2.30 -9.63 -16.68
C ARG A 208 1.73 -9.84 -18.09
N PRO A 209 1.21 -8.78 -18.73
CA PRO A 209 1.15 -7.38 -18.26
C PRO A 209 -0.08 -7.03 -17.40
N ASN A 210 -0.94 -8.01 -17.09
CA ASN A 210 -2.28 -7.84 -16.51
C ASN A 210 -2.24 -7.61 -14.99
N HIS A 211 -1.62 -6.50 -14.56
CA HIS A 211 -1.50 -6.11 -13.14
C HIS A 211 -2.83 -5.88 -12.42
N ASN A 212 -3.91 -5.58 -13.16
CA ASN A 212 -5.26 -5.43 -12.60
C ASN A 212 -5.93 -6.77 -12.27
N SER A 213 -5.42 -7.88 -12.81
CA SER A 213 -5.97 -9.23 -12.62
C SER A 213 -5.18 -9.98 -11.54
N VAL A 214 -5.31 -9.56 -10.29
CA VAL A 214 -4.68 -10.20 -9.14
C VAL A 214 -5.48 -11.42 -8.69
N PHE A 215 -4.79 -12.51 -8.36
CA PHE A 215 -5.39 -13.74 -7.84
C PHE A 215 -4.74 -14.18 -6.52
N PRO A 216 -5.49 -14.83 -5.62
CA PRO A 216 -4.92 -15.44 -4.43
C PRO A 216 -4.21 -16.76 -4.78
N ILE A 217 -3.04 -16.95 -4.20
CA ILE A 217 -2.28 -18.21 -4.25
C ILE A 217 -2.40 -18.95 -2.92
N GLY A 218 -2.38 -18.21 -1.82
CA GLY A 218 -2.60 -18.73 -0.48
C GLY A 218 -3.04 -17.64 0.46
N ILE A 219 -3.81 -17.99 1.49
CA ILE A 219 -4.25 -17.02 2.50
C ILE A 219 -4.03 -17.64 3.87
N TYR A 220 -3.24 -16.94 4.68
CA TYR A 220 -3.14 -17.20 6.11
C TYR A 220 -4.13 -16.31 6.86
N TRP A 221 -4.74 -16.87 7.90
CA TRP A 221 -5.56 -16.17 8.87
C TRP A 221 -5.09 -16.48 10.29
N GLY A 222 -4.97 -15.44 11.12
CA GLY A 222 -4.66 -15.60 12.52
C GLY A 222 -4.88 -14.33 13.32
N HIS A 223 -4.82 -14.45 14.65
CA HIS A 223 -4.85 -13.30 15.58
C HIS A 223 -3.48 -12.64 15.74
N GLN A 224 -2.47 -13.22 15.09
CA GLN A 224 -1.10 -12.75 15.03
C GLN A 224 -0.55 -13.16 13.67
N LYS A 225 0.51 -12.49 13.25
CA LYS A 225 1.34 -12.89 12.12
C LYS A 225 1.85 -14.34 12.28
N PRO A 226 2.06 -15.11 11.20
CA PRO A 226 2.67 -16.44 11.30
C PRO A 226 3.99 -16.40 12.06
N HIS A 227 4.21 -17.37 12.95
CA HIS A 227 5.44 -17.41 13.75
C HIS A 227 6.68 -17.64 12.89
N ASP A 228 6.59 -18.57 11.93
CA ASP A 228 7.65 -18.86 10.99
C ASP A 228 7.19 -18.57 9.56
N SER A 229 8.02 -17.83 8.82
CA SER A 229 7.76 -17.51 7.42
C SER A 229 7.91 -18.71 6.49
N ASN A 230 8.77 -19.67 6.81
CA ASN A 230 8.98 -20.87 5.99
C ASN A 230 7.75 -21.78 6.07
N ASP A 231 7.24 -22.04 7.28
CA ASP A 231 5.98 -22.80 7.47
C ASP A 231 4.81 -22.16 6.69
N TYR A 232 4.75 -20.83 6.67
CA TYR A 232 3.75 -20.07 5.92
C TYR A 232 3.93 -20.18 4.39
N LEU A 233 5.17 -20.30 3.90
CA LEU A 233 5.51 -20.30 2.48
C LEU A 233 5.65 -21.72 1.89
N GLU A 234 5.69 -22.76 2.73
CA GLU A 234 6.06 -24.14 2.37
C GLU A 234 5.29 -24.67 1.15
N GLN A 235 3.95 -24.58 1.19
CA GLN A 235 3.10 -25.08 0.11
C GLN A 235 3.29 -24.28 -1.18
N PHE A 236 3.39 -22.96 -1.08
CA PHE A 236 3.66 -22.09 -2.23
C PHE A 236 5.02 -22.40 -2.86
N VAL A 237 6.08 -22.50 -2.07
CA VAL A 237 7.44 -22.74 -2.57
C VAL A 237 7.57 -24.12 -3.20
N SER A 238 7.00 -25.14 -2.56
CA SER A 238 7.00 -26.51 -3.09
C SER A 238 6.33 -26.58 -4.46
N GLU A 239 5.16 -25.97 -4.60
CA GLU A 239 4.45 -25.92 -5.89
C GLU A 239 5.18 -25.06 -6.93
N ALA A 240 5.63 -23.86 -6.53
CA ALA A 240 6.35 -22.95 -7.41
C ALA A 240 7.64 -23.59 -7.94
N LYS A 241 8.40 -24.31 -7.10
CA LYS A 241 9.61 -25.01 -7.53
C LYS A 241 9.33 -26.02 -8.65
N LEU A 242 8.23 -26.77 -8.56
CA LEU A 242 7.81 -27.70 -9.59
C LEU A 242 7.41 -26.98 -10.88
N LEU A 243 6.65 -25.89 -10.79
CA LEU A 243 6.19 -25.10 -11.94
C LEU A 243 7.34 -24.38 -12.67
N LEU A 244 8.29 -23.85 -11.92
CA LEU A 244 9.46 -23.16 -12.48
C LEU A 244 10.43 -24.14 -13.17
N THR A 245 10.47 -25.39 -12.72
CA THR A 245 11.34 -26.44 -13.31
C THR A 245 10.69 -27.10 -14.52
N ASN A 246 9.41 -27.49 -14.39
CA ASN A 246 8.73 -28.33 -15.38
C ASN A 246 7.86 -27.53 -16.35
N GLY A 247 7.62 -26.24 -16.08
CA GLY A 247 6.61 -25.45 -16.77
C GLY A 247 5.18 -25.86 -16.40
N ILE A 248 4.23 -25.33 -17.15
CA ILE A 248 2.80 -25.60 -16.98
C ILE A 248 2.16 -25.92 -18.32
N ASN A 249 1.28 -26.93 -18.35
CA ASN A 249 0.50 -27.26 -19.54
C ASN A 249 -0.71 -26.33 -19.65
N ILE A 250 -0.75 -25.52 -20.71
CA ILE A 250 -1.88 -24.67 -21.09
C ILE A 250 -2.25 -25.04 -22.53
N ASN A 251 -3.51 -25.46 -22.73
CA ASN A 251 -4.07 -25.83 -24.03
C ASN A 251 -3.22 -26.86 -24.81
N GLY A 252 -2.59 -27.81 -24.10
CA GLY A 252 -1.77 -28.88 -24.69
C GLY A 252 -0.30 -28.51 -24.92
N SER A 253 0.10 -27.26 -24.66
CA SER A 253 1.49 -26.80 -24.78
C SER A 253 2.11 -26.58 -23.40
N ILE A 254 3.33 -27.07 -23.18
CA ILE A 254 4.09 -26.80 -21.95
C ILE A 254 4.77 -25.44 -22.09
N ILE A 255 4.33 -24.48 -21.27
CA ILE A 255 4.84 -23.12 -21.27
C ILE A 255 5.76 -22.93 -20.06
N LYS A 256 6.89 -22.26 -20.26
CA LYS A 256 7.83 -21.93 -19.18
C LYS A 256 7.22 -20.89 -18.24
N VAL A 257 7.31 -21.14 -16.94
CA VAL A 257 6.89 -20.19 -15.90
C VAL A 257 8.13 -19.58 -15.26
N ILE A 258 8.11 -18.27 -15.03
CA ILE A 258 9.11 -17.56 -14.23
C ILE A 258 8.42 -16.67 -13.19
N ILE A 259 9.06 -16.52 -12.03
CA ILE A 259 8.73 -15.44 -11.10
C ILE A 259 9.60 -14.24 -11.47
N ASP A 260 8.97 -13.22 -12.03
CA ASP A 260 9.63 -12.01 -12.53
C ASP A 260 9.95 -11.01 -11.40
N GLY A 261 9.23 -11.10 -10.27
CA GLY A 261 9.51 -10.25 -9.12
C GLY A 261 8.64 -10.52 -7.90
N PHE A 262 9.11 -10.03 -6.76
CA PHE A 262 8.34 -9.93 -5.52
C PHE A 262 8.08 -8.46 -5.19
N SER A 263 6.81 -8.11 -5.01
CA SER A 263 6.35 -6.75 -4.67
C SER A 263 5.82 -6.74 -3.24
N LEU A 264 6.67 -6.33 -2.30
CA LEU A 264 6.43 -6.40 -0.86
C LEU A 264 6.76 -5.07 -0.20
N ASP A 265 6.03 -4.72 0.84
CA ASP A 265 6.44 -3.65 1.74
C ASP A 265 7.67 -4.07 2.57
N SER A 266 8.32 -3.11 3.24
CA SER A 266 9.56 -3.41 3.97
C SER A 266 9.37 -4.38 5.15
N PRO A 267 8.32 -4.25 5.99
CA PRO A 267 7.98 -5.24 7.01
C PRO A 267 7.75 -6.67 6.47
N ALA A 268 6.90 -6.86 5.47
CA ALA A 268 6.64 -8.18 4.90
C ALA A 268 7.89 -8.75 4.23
N LYS A 269 8.64 -7.93 3.50
CA LYS A 269 9.94 -8.31 2.91
C LYS A 269 10.91 -8.83 3.97
N SER A 270 11.08 -8.09 5.07
CA SER A 270 11.99 -8.50 6.16
C SER A 270 11.57 -9.82 6.79
N PHE A 271 10.27 -10.05 6.90
CA PHE A 271 9.73 -11.29 7.44
C PHE A 271 9.99 -12.49 6.54
N VAL A 272 9.56 -12.41 5.27
CA VAL A 272 9.65 -13.55 4.36
C VAL A 272 11.09 -13.89 4.01
N LEU A 273 11.99 -12.91 4.04
CA LEU A 273 13.43 -13.11 3.84
C LEU A 273 14.20 -13.44 5.14
N LYS A 274 13.56 -13.40 6.31
CA LYS A 274 14.23 -13.59 7.62
C LYS A 274 15.46 -12.67 7.83
N ILE A 275 15.33 -11.41 7.42
CA ILE A 275 16.37 -10.37 7.54
C ILE A 275 15.96 -9.26 8.51
N LYS A 276 16.93 -8.46 8.98
CA LYS A 276 16.66 -7.32 9.86
C LYS A 276 15.67 -6.36 9.18
N GLY A 277 14.66 -5.94 9.94
CA GLY A 277 13.67 -4.96 9.47
C GLY A 277 14.30 -3.59 9.19
N HIS A 278 13.62 -2.76 8.40
CA HIS A 278 14.07 -1.48 7.84
C HIS A 278 14.66 -0.43 8.82
N ALA A 279 14.50 -0.62 10.13
CA ALA A 279 15.05 0.26 11.17
C ALA A 279 16.31 -0.32 11.86
N GLY A 280 16.74 -1.51 11.46
CA GLY A 280 17.96 -2.16 11.97
C GLY A 280 19.22 -1.57 11.32
N PHE A 281 20.35 -1.68 12.03
CA PHE A 281 21.64 -1.18 11.54
C PHE A 281 22.05 -1.84 10.22
N ASP A 282 22.04 -3.17 10.12
CA ASP A 282 22.35 -3.90 8.88
C ASP A 282 21.10 -4.21 8.03
N SER A 283 20.13 -3.29 7.94
CA SER A 283 18.82 -3.61 7.34
C SER A 283 18.74 -3.44 5.83
N CYS A 284 19.73 -2.80 5.19
CA CYS A 284 19.67 -2.58 3.75
C CYS A 284 19.73 -3.90 2.97
N THR A 285 18.78 -4.09 2.06
CA THR A 285 18.67 -5.29 1.21
C THR A 285 19.56 -5.25 -0.02
N ARG A 286 20.17 -4.09 -0.32
CA ARG A 286 20.94 -3.85 -1.55
C ARG A 286 22.42 -3.58 -1.31
N CYS A 287 22.79 -2.99 -0.20
CA CYS A 287 24.17 -2.67 0.14
C CYS A 287 24.54 -3.07 1.57
N LEU A 288 25.83 -2.97 1.87
CA LEU A 288 26.42 -3.25 3.19
C LEU A 288 26.50 -2.02 4.10
N GLU A 289 25.88 -0.90 3.72
CA GLU A 289 25.89 0.30 4.57
C GLU A 289 25.26 -0.01 5.92
N GLU A 290 26.04 0.21 6.99
CA GLU A 290 25.59 0.05 8.36
C GLU A 290 24.92 1.36 8.82
N GLY A 291 23.77 1.24 9.48
CA GLY A 291 23.13 2.37 10.12
C GLY A 291 23.87 2.82 11.38
N GLU A 292 23.79 4.11 11.68
CA GLU A 292 24.25 4.73 12.91
C GLU A 292 23.05 5.17 13.75
N TYR A 293 23.17 5.20 15.08
CA TYR A 293 22.12 5.71 15.94
C TYR A 293 22.44 7.14 16.36
N LEU A 294 21.72 8.10 15.76
CA LEU A 294 21.94 9.53 15.96
C LEU A 294 20.65 10.18 16.44
N ARG A 295 20.72 10.92 17.55
CA ARG A 295 19.59 11.72 18.09
C ARG A 295 18.29 10.92 18.20
N ASN A 296 18.35 9.76 18.85
CA ASN A 296 17.22 8.83 19.06
C ASN A 296 16.62 8.22 17.77
N ARG A 297 17.41 8.13 16.69
CA ARG A 297 16.99 7.56 15.41
C ARG A 297 18.10 6.76 14.78
N THR A 298 17.76 5.64 14.14
CA THR A 298 18.67 4.98 13.21
C THR A 298 18.73 5.79 11.91
N CYS A 299 19.92 6.16 11.48
CA CYS A 299 20.23 6.92 10.28
C CYS A 299 21.25 6.16 9.44
N PHE A 300 21.27 6.40 8.14
CA PHE A 300 22.29 5.87 7.22
C PHE A 300 23.00 7.07 6.60
N PRO A 301 23.93 7.72 7.34
CA PRO A 301 24.67 8.85 6.82
C PRO A 301 25.48 8.38 5.60
N LEU A 302 25.42 9.14 4.52
CA LEU A 302 26.16 8.81 3.32
C LEU A 302 27.65 8.97 3.61
N THR A 303 28.36 7.88 3.86
CA THR A 303 29.81 7.91 3.83
C THR A 303 30.26 7.92 2.37
N ASN A 304 31.23 8.76 2.00
CA ASN A 304 31.84 8.78 0.65
C ASN A 304 32.65 7.48 0.35
N SER A 305 32.39 6.40 1.08
CA SER A 305 33.04 5.10 0.92
C SER A 305 32.41 4.31 -0.23
N HIS A 306 33.18 3.40 -0.82
CA HIS A 306 32.71 2.58 -1.93
C HIS A 306 31.49 1.75 -1.49
N LEU A 307 30.31 2.09 -2.04
CA LEU A 307 29.05 1.37 -1.79
C LEU A 307 29.18 -0.10 -2.25
N VAL A 308 29.46 -0.99 -1.31
CA VAL A 308 29.51 -2.43 -1.58
C VAL A 308 28.08 -2.98 -1.66
N LYS A 309 27.75 -3.58 -2.80
CA LYS A 309 26.44 -4.20 -3.02
C LYS A 309 26.39 -5.59 -2.40
N ARG A 310 25.23 -5.97 -1.86
CA ARG A 310 24.96 -7.35 -1.46
C ARG A 310 24.77 -8.23 -2.69
N THR A 311 25.16 -9.49 -2.58
CA THR A 311 24.88 -10.51 -3.61
C THR A 311 23.98 -11.61 -3.07
N HIS A 312 23.31 -12.34 -3.97
CA HIS A 312 22.53 -13.53 -3.60
C HIS A 312 23.40 -14.56 -2.83
N ASN A 313 24.64 -14.77 -3.26
CA ASN A 313 25.55 -15.70 -2.60
C ASN A 313 25.89 -15.28 -1.16
N ASP A 314 26.09 -13.98 -0.91
CA ASP A 314 26.34 -13.47 0.45
C ASP A 314 25.15 -13.72 1.39
N TYR A 315 23.92 -13.67 0.85
CA TYR A 315 22.70 -14.00 1.59
C TYR A 315 22.62 -15.50 1.89
N VAL A 316 22.78 -16.37 0.88
CA VAL A 316 22.68 -17.83 1.05
C VAL A 316 23.76 -18.37 1.98
N THR A 317 25.00 -17.91 1.82
CA THR A 317 26.13 -18.29 2.69
C THR A 317 26.09 -17.62 4.06
N ARG A 318 25.14 -16.69 4.29
CA ARG A 318 25.02 -15.88 5.49
C ARG A 318 26.32 -15.18 5.90
N LYS A 319 27.14 -14.76 4.92
CA LYS A 319 28.44 -14.10 5.13
C LYS A 319 28.35 -12.93 6.12
N TYR A 320 27.24 -12.21 6.10
CA TYR A 320 26.92 -11.14 7.04
C TYR A 320 25.79 -11.59 7.97
N GLU A 321 26.14 -12.26 9.07
CA GLU A 321 25.17 -12.81 10.03
C GLU A 321 24.24 -11.75 10.61
N GLU A 322 24.76 -10.56 10.86
CA GLU A 322 24.01 -9.42 11.40
C GLU A 322 22.89 -8.97 10.46
N HIS A 323 22.91 -9.28 9.17
CA HIS A 323 21.79 -8.98 8.28
C HIS A 323 20.58 -9.89 8.55
N HIS A 324 20.80 -11.07 9.11
CA HIS A 324 19.78 -12.11 9.30
C HIS A 324 19.17 -12.04 10.71
N THR A 325 17.90 -12.42 10.84
CA THR A 325 17.22 -12.46 12.16
C THR A 325 17.45 -13.76 12.92
N GLY A 326 18.05 -14.77 12.29
CA GLY A 326 18.28 -16.08 12.90
C GLY A 326 19.19 -16.95 12.05
N ASN A 327 19.27 -18.23 12.41
CA ASN A 327 20.18 -19.19 11.77
C ASN A 327 19.63 -19.85 10.50
N ILE A 328 18.33 -19.73 10.29
CA ILE A 328 17.61 -20.34 9.18
C ILE A 328 17.32 -19.23 8.16
N ILE A 329 17.65 -19.48 6.89
CA ILE A 329 17.31 -18.60 5.76
C ILE A 329 15.90 -18.88 5.23
N SER A 330 15.38 -17.97 4.41
CA SER A 330 14.09 -18.17 3.75
C SER A 330 14.14 -19.30 2.72
N ILE A 331 13.13 -20.17 2.72
CA ILE A 331 12.95 -21.19 1.66
C ILE A 331 12.72 -20.59 0.25
N LEU A 332 12.46 -19.27 0.15
CA LEU A 332 12.40 -18.59 -1.14
C LEU A 332 13.74 -18.59 -1.89
N SER A 333 14.87 -18.78 -1.22
CA SER A 333 16.16 -18.94 -1.91
C SER A 333 16.29 -20.27 -2.65
N ASP A 334 15.44 -21.25 -2.34
CA ASP A 334 15.50 -22.58 -2.96
C ASP A 334 14.74 -22.64 -4.29
N LEU A 335 14.05 -21.55 -4.65
CA LEU A 335 13.38 -21.40 -5.93
C LEU A 335 14.41 -21.22 -7.06
N PRO A 336 14.28 -21.95 -8.16
CA PRO A 336 15.23 -21.87 -9.26
C PRO A 336 15.20 -20.49 -9.92
N ASN A 337 16.38 -19.98 -10.29
CA ASN A 337 16.58 -18.69 -10.97
C ASN A 337 16.10 -17.46 -10.20
N ILE A 338 16.06 -17.52 -8.86
CA ILE A 338 15.73 -16.37 -8.01
C ILE A 338 16.99 -15.77 -7.39
N ASP A 339 17.18 -14.47 -7.61
CA ASP A 339 18.15 -13.66 -6.87
C ASP A 339 17.42 -12.87 -5.79
N ILE A 340 17.60 -13.24 -4.52
CA ILE A 340 16.96 -12.58 -3.37
C ILE A 340 17.24 -11.06 -3.31
N VAL A 341 18.41 -10.62 -3.76
CA VAL A 341 18.76 -9.19 -3.78
C VAL A 341 18.00 -8.50 -4.90
N ASN A 342 18.01 -9.06 -6.12
CA ASN A 342 17.52 -8.38 -7.31
C ASN A 342 16.02 -8.56 -7.60
N THR A 343 15.47 -9.75 -7.34
CA THR A 343 14.08 -10.13 -7.64
C THR A 343 13.07 -9.43 -6.73
N PHE A 344 13.49 -9.00 -5.54
CA PHE A 344 12.63 -8.29 -4.60
C PHE A 344 12.70 -6.79 -4.83
N GLY A 345 11.56 -6.22 -5.24
CA GLY A 345 11.40 -4.79 -5.46
C GLY A 345 11.71 -3.96 -4.21
N LEU A 346 12.03 -2.68 -4.46
CA LEU A 346 12.01 -1.63 -3.45
C LEU A 346 10.72 -0.85 -3.66
N ASP A 347 9.89 -0.75 -2.62
CA ASP A 347 8.61 -0.09 -2.75
C ASP A 347 8.75 1.43 -2.76
N TYR A 348 8.51 2.02 -3.93
CA TYR A 348 8.54 3.47 -4.15
C TYR A 348 7.57 4.22 -3.22
N MET A 349 6.37 3.67 -2.98
CA MET A 349 5.36 4.33 -2.15
C MET A 349 5.84 4.48 -0.72
N HIS A 350 6.35 3.41 -0.11
CA HIS A 350 6.80 3.42 1.28
C HIS A 350 8.17 4.10 1.46
N LEU A 351 9.08 3.95 0.51
CA LEU A 351 10.44 4.50 0.64
C LEU A 351 10.51 5.97 0.25
N VAL A 352 9.93 6.36 -0.89
CA VAL A 352 10.07 7.72 -1.43
C VAL A 352 8.89 8.58 -1.00
N CYS A 353 7.65 8.20 -1.31
CA CYS A 353 6.48 9.04 -1.05
C CYS A 353 6.19 9.19 0.45
N LEU A 354 5.85 8.09 1.12
CA LEU A 354 5.53 8.08 2.55
C LEU A 354 6.77 8.14 3.44
N GLY A 355 7.93 7.77 2.90
CA GLY A 355 9.22 7.77 3.60
C GLY A 355 9.91 9.14 3.52
N ILE A 356 10.54 9.46 2.39
CA ILE A 356 11.35 10.67 2.22
C ILE A 356 10.48 11.92 2.07
N MET A 357 9.53 11.94 1.13
CA MET A 357 8.75 13.14 0.82
C MET A 357 7.92 13.59 2.02
N LYS A 358 7.27 12.67 2.73
CA LYS A 358 6.57 12.99 3.98
C LYS A 358 7.52 13.64 5.02
N LYS A 359 8.74 13.12 5.20
CA LYS A 359 9.73 13.70 6.11
C LYS A 359 10.19 15.09 5.68
N LEU A 360 10.42 15.29 4.38
CA LEU A 360 10.80 16.58 3.82
C LEU A 360 9.68 17.61 4.00
N ILE A 361 8.43 17.24 3.75
CA ILE A 361 7.28 18.11 3.98
C ILE A 361 7.18 18.51 5.46
N HIS A 362 7.32 17.56 6.39
CA HIS A 362 7.37 17.89 7.82
C HIS A 362 8.57 18.77 8.17
N LEU A 363 9.74 18.56 7.56
CA LEU A 363 10.89 19.44 7.79
C LEU A 363 10.58 20.88 7.33
N TRP A 364 10.09 21.03 6.10
CA TRP A 364 9.84 22.32 5.45
C TRP A 364 8.67 23.08 6.08
N LEU A 365 7.57 22.39 6.37
CA LEU A 365 6.35 23.00 6.91
C LEU A 365 6.29 22.99 8.44
N ASP A 366 6.88 21.98 9.11
CA ASP A 366 6.80 21.86 10.56
C ASP A 366 7.89 22.55 11.37
N LYS A 367 9.08 22.70 10.80
CA LYS A 367 10.19 23.40 11.50
C LYS A 367 10.63 24.67 10.80
N GLY A 368 10.27 24.85 9.53
CA GLY A 368 10.81 25.95 8.72
C GLY A 368 12.30 25.76 8.45
N PRO A 369 12.98 26.76 7.86
CA PRO A 369 14.41 26.71 7.62
C PRO A 369 15.18 26.52 8.94
N CYS A 370 16.28 25.75 8.90
CA CYS A 370 17.10 25.41 10.08
C CYS A 370 17.62 26.64 10.85
N GLU A 371 17.67 27.80 10.19
CA GLU A 371 18.08 29.10 10.74
C GLU A 371 17.09 29.65 11.77
N PHE A 372 15.85 29.16 11.79
CA PHE A 372 14.81 29.61 12.71
C PHE A 372 14.48 28.51 13.72
N ALA A 373 14.55 28.85 15.00
CA ALA A 373 14.34 27.90 16.09
C ALA A 373 12.86 27.47 16.25
N ARG A 374 11.91 28.17 15.61
CA ARG A 374 10.46 28.01 15.83
C ARG A 374 9.69 28.39 14.55
N LYS A 375 8.47 27.84 14.41
CA LYS A 375 7.49 28.39 13.46
C LYS A 375 7.12 29.82 13.85
N PRO A 376 6.77 30.68 12.87
CA PRO A 376 6.15 31.95 13.18
C PRO A 376 4.77 31.69 13.80
N ARG A 377 4.42 32.48 14.81
CA ARG A 377 3.06 32.49 15.36
C ARG A 377 2.05 32.91 14.29
N SER A 378 0.76 32.69 14.58
CA SER A 378 -0.32 33.18 13.72
C SER A 378 -0.22 34.71 13.58
N LEU A 379 -0.60 35.25 12.42
CA LEU A 379 -0.64 36.70 12.17
C LEU A 379 -1.56 37.43 13.17
N ASN A 380 -2.53 36.75 13.78
CA ASN A 380 -3.37 37.30 14.84
C ASN A 380 -2.58 37.68 16.10
N GLU A 381 -1.36 37.18 16.26
CA GLU A 381 -0.45 37.49 17.36
C GLU A 381 0.70 38.42 16.93
N LEU A 382 0.55 39.16 15.82
CA LEU A 382 1.60 40.04 15.27
C LEU A 382 2.24 40.95 16.33
N ALA A 383 1.42 41.50 17.24
CA ALA A 383 1.88 42.37 18.33
C ALA A 383 2.88 41.69 19.29
N ARG A 384 2.91 40.35 19.32
CA ARG A 384 3.81 39.57 20.16
C ARG A 384 5.03 39.06 19.41
N PHE A 385 5.13 39.26 18.09
CA PHE A 385 6.22 38.71 17.27
C PHE A 385 7.59 39.25 17.72
N LYS A 386 8.60 38.39 17.64
CA LYS A 386 10.00 38.76 17.86
C LYS A 386 10.70 39.00 16.53
N ALA A 387 11.84 39.69 16.56
CA ALA A 387 12.66 39.96 15.36
C ALA A 387 12.96 38.71 14.51
N THR A 388 13.10 37.54 15.14
CA THR A 388 13.30 36.26 14.44
C THR A 388 12.12 35.86 13.56
N GLU A 389 10.89 36.14 13.98
CA GLU A 389 9.68 35.83 13.20
C GLU A 389 9.48 36.81 12.05
N PHE A 390 9.77 38.10 12.29
CA PHE A 390 9.78 39.12 11.22
C PHE A 390 10.83 38.81 10.15
N ARG A 391 12.04 38.42 10.56
CA ARG A 391 13.11 37.99 9.63
C ARG A 391 12.69 36.76 8.82
N GLN A 392 12.00 35.80 9.43
CA GLN A 392 11.50 34.62 8.72
C GLN A 392 10.46 34.97 7.66
N ILE A 393 9.53 35.88 8.00
CA ILE A 393 8.53 36.39 7.06
C ILE A 393 9.20 37.17 5.93
N LEU A 394 10.12 38.07 6.25
CA LEU A 394 10.82 38.86 5.24
C LEU A 394 11.59 37.99 4.23
N LEU A 395 12.33 36.99 4.73
CA LEU A 395 13.28 36.25 3.91
C LEU A 395 12.71 34.98 3.26
N TYR A 396 11.71 34.32 3.85
CA TYR A 396 11.25 33.00 3.39
C TYR A 396 9.75 32.91 3.15
N THR A 397 8.93 33.28 4.13
CA THR A 397 7.50 32.93 4.10
C THR A 397 6.60 34.06 3.62
N GLY A 398 7.03 35.31 3.66
CA GLY A 398 6.21 36.50 3.37
C GLY A 398 5.73 36.57 1.93
N GLN A 399 6.59 36.23 0.96
CA GLN A 399 6.19 36.22 -0.46
C GLN A 399 5.05 35.22 -0.74
N ILE A 400 4.95 34.15 0.05
CA ILE A 400 3.89 33.14 -0.09
C ILE A 400 2.68 33.50 0.77
N ILE A 401 2.88 33.85 2.05
CA ILE A 401 1.82 34.19 3.02
C ILE A 401 0.98 35.36 2.52
N PHE A 402 1.64 36.35 1.93
CA PHE A 402 0.97 37.56 1.54
C PHE A 402 0.48 37.56 0.09
N LYS A 403 0.75 36.49 -0.67
CA LYS A 403 0.37 36.38 -2.08
C LYS A 403 -1.15 36.45 -2.22
N GLY A 404 -1.65 37.48 -2.89
CA GLY A 404 -3.08 37.76 -3.03
C GLY A 404 -3.73 38.47 -1.83
N CYS A 405 -2.96 38.75 -0.77
CA CYS A 405 -3.40 39.52 0.39
C CYS A 405 -2.93 40.99 0.36
N ILE A 406 -1.76 41.26 -0.24
CA ILE A 406 -1.28 42.63 -0.53
C ILE A 406 -1.28 42.91 -2.02
N LYS A 407 -1.36 44.19 -2.37
CA LYS A 407 -1.31 44.67 -3.76
C LYS A 407 0.02 44.27 -4.40
N ASP A 408 -0.02 43.92 -5.68
CA ASP A 408 1.17 43.52 -6.45
C ASP A 408 2.27 44.60 -6.47
N GLU A 409 1.89 45.87 -6.30
CA GLU A 409 2.81 47.01 -6.18
C GLU A 409 3.74 46.88 -4.98
N CYS A 410 3.30 46.26 -3.88
CA CYS A 410 4.11 46.06 -2.68
C CYS A 410 5.24 45.03 -2.87
N TYR A 411 5.20 44.23 -3.94
CA TYR A 411 6.24 43.26 -4.31
C TYR A 411 7.23 43.80 -5.35
N LYS A 412 6.95 44.97 -5.92
CA LYS A 412 7.83 45.63 -6.87
C LYS A 412 8.76 46.53 -6.04
N HIS A 413 10.01 46.10 -5.90
CA HIS A 413 11.07 46.85 -5.21
C HIS A 413 12.07 47.38 -6.22
#